data_AF-A0A922IZS6-F1
#
_entry.id   AF-A0A922IZS6-F1
#
_cell.length_a   1.000
_cell.length_b   1.000
_cell.length_c   1.000
_cell.angle_alpha   90.00
_cell.angle_beta   90.00
_cell.angle_gamma   90.00
#
_symmetry.space_group_name_H-M   'P 1'
#
loop_
_entity.id
_entity.type
_entity.pdbx_description
1 polymer ?
#
loop_
_entity_poly.entity_id
_entity_poly.type
_entity_poly.pdbx_seq_one_letter_code
_entity_poly.pdbx_strand_id
1 'polypeptide(L)'
;MAQKEAQGVAEKRKGRRGPASVIGSSAAGCFCAFLSIFGVGGEASSQVLKLGFVASFCTKLSDTVSSEIGKAYGKTTYLVTTLKVVPRGTEGAVSVEGTIAGFLASFLLAFGSCVMGELGAAEAIICLIASQIANVGESIIGAALQEKEGFQWLNNDVVNIINISMGSIIAVLMQQVVFRN
;
A
#
# COMPACT_ATOMS: atom_id res chain seq x y z
N MET A 1 21.23 4.38 5.54
CA MET A 1 21.65 2.97 5.49
C MET A 1 22.41 2.57 6.76
N ALA A 2 23.48 3.28 7.17
CA ALA A 2 24.22 3.01 8.41
C ALA A 2 23.36 2.99 9.69
N GLN A 3 22.34 3.86 9.79
CA GLN A 3 21.44 3.92 10.94
C GLN A 3 20.50 2.70 11.06
N LYS A 4 20.07 2.11 9.92
CA LYS A 4 19.19 0.92 9.89
C LYS A 4 19.93 -0.36 10.27
N GLU A 5 21.19 -0.49 9.82
CA GLU A 5 22.07 -1.59 10.23
C GLU A 5 22.46 -1.49 11.71
N ALA A 6 22.78 -0.29 12.20
CA ALA A 6 23.11 -0.06 13.60
C ALA A 6 21.95 -0.35 14.57
N GLN A 7 20.70 -0.19 14.13
CA GLN A 7 19.52 -0.44 14.95
C GLN A 7 18.98 -1.88 14.83
N GLY A 8 19.61 -2.75 14.03
CA GLY A 8 19.13 -4.13 13.82
C GLY A 8 17.80 -4.24 13.06
N VAL A 9 17.29 -3.13 12.51
CA VAL A 9 16.01 -3.00 11.78
C VAL A 9 16.23 -3.14 10.26
N ALA A 10 17.45 -3.49 9.85
CA ALA A 10 17.77 -3.73 8.45
C ALA A 10 17.09 -5.02 7.99
N GLU A 11 16.22 -4.91 6.98
CA GLU A 11 15.71 -6.06 6.23
C GLU A 11 16.88 -6.98 5.81
N LYS A 12 16.58 -8.28 5.64
CA LYS A 12 17.53 -9.35 5.24
C LYS A 12 18.42 -9.01 4.01
N ARG A 13 18.12 -7.93 3.26
CA ARG A 13 18.93 -7.36 2.17
C ARG A 13 19.49 -5.95 2.43
N LYS A 14 20.10 -5.70 3.60
CA LYS A 14 20.86 -4.46 3.89
C LYS A 14 20.09 -3.15 3.61
N GLY A 15 18.77 -3.15 3.79
CA GLY A 15 17.95 -1.95 3.66
C GLY A 15 17.81 -1.35 2.25
N ARG A 16 18.10 -2.09 1.16
CA ARG A 16 17.78 -1.66 -0.22
C ARG A 16 16.49 -2.32 -0.70
N ARG A 17 15.45 -1.50 -0.97
CA ARG A 17 14.31 -1.92 -1.78
C ARG A 17 14.82 -2.24 -3.19
N GLY A 18 14.62 -3.47 -3.65
CA GLY A 18 15.07 -3.89 -4.99
C GLY A 18 14.24 -3.21 -6.09
N PRO A 19 14.79 -3.02 -7.30
CA PRO A 19 14.03 -2.49 -8.45
C PRO A 19 12.80 -3.35 -8.79
N ALA A 20 12.78 -4.62 -8.38
CA ALA A 20 11.62 -5.51 -8.49
C ALA A 20 10.39 -4.99 -7.71
N SER A 21 10.59 -4.38 -6.53
CA SER A 21 9.49 -3.76 -5.77
C SER A 21 8.85 -2.63 -6.58
N VAL A 22 9.65 -1.78 -7.21
CA VAL A 22 9.19 -0.64 -8.01
C VAL A 22 8.49 -1.13 -9.28
N ILE A 23 9.08 -2.09 -10.00
CA ILE A 23 8.54 -2.62 -11.25
C ILE A 23 7.21 -3.36 -11.01
N GLY A 24 7.13 -4.20 -9.97
CA GLY A 24 5.90 -4.92 -9.64
C GLY A 24 4.80 -3.97 -9.11
N SER A 25 5.18 -2.96 -8.34
CA SER A 25 4.25 -1.92 -7.84
C SER A 25 3.68 -1.07 -8.96
N SER A 26 4.53 -0.71 -9.94
CA SER A 26 4.13 0.05 -11.12
C SER A 26 3.37 -0.80 -12.13
N ALA A 27 3.49 -2.14 -12.12
CA ALA A 27 2.82 -3.00 -13.10
C ALA A 27 1.30 -2.93 -13.00
N ALA A 28 0.73 -2.89 -11.79
CA ALA A 28 -0.72 -2.75 -11.61
C ALA A 28 -1.23 -1.38 -12.11
N GLY A 29 -0.54 -0.30 -11.73
CA GLY A 29 -0.85 1.05 -12.22
C GLY A 29 -0.63 1.21 -13.73
N CYS A 30 0.45 0.66 -14.28
CA CYS A 30 0.75 0.66 -15.71
C CYS A 30 -0.24 -0.19 -16.49
N PHE A 31 -0.70 -1.33 -15.96
CA PHE A 31 -1.72 -2.15 -16.61
C PHE A 31 -3.05 -1.39 -16.68
N CYS A 32 -3.45 -0.73 -15.59
CA CYS A 32 -4.63 0.13 -15.57
C CYS A 32 -4.49 1.33 -16.53
N ALA A 33 -3.34 2.01 -16.52
CA ALA A 33 -3.07 3.14 -17.42
C ALA A 33 -3.03 2.71 -18.89
N PHE A 34 -2.42 1.56 -19.20
CA PHE A 34 -2.36 1.00 -20.55
C PHE A 34 -3.77 0.66 -21.05
N LEU A 35 -4.59 -0.03 -20.26
CA LEU A 35 -5.98 -0.31 -20.62
C LEU A 35 -6.80 0.97 -20.83
N SER A 36 -6.51 2.03 -20.07
CA SER A 36 -7.21 3.32 -20.20
C SER A 36 -6.80 4.05 -21.47
N ILE A 37 -5.52 4.02 -21.84
CA ILE A 37 -5.01 4.65 -23.07
C ILE A 37 -5.57 3.95 -24.32
N PHE A 38 -5.73 2.63 -24.29
CA PHE A 38 -6.29 1.86 -25.40
C PHE A 38 -7.83 1.86 -25.46
N GLY A 39 -8.51 2.56 -24.54
CA GLY A 39 -9.97 2.75 -24.59
C GLY A 39 -10.78 1.46 -24.50
N VAL A 40 -10.20 0.39 -23.95
CA VAL A 40 -10.86 -0.91 -23.84
C VAL A 40 -12.00 -0.81 -22.82
N GLY A 41 -13.23 -0.68 -23.31
CA GLY A 41 -14.47 -0.68 -22.50
C GLY A 41 -15.20 0.66 -22.33
N GLY A 42 -14.79 1.74 -23.02
CA GLY A 42 -15.52 3.03 -23.04
C GLY A 42 -15.20 3.99 -21.87
N GLU A 43 -15.90 5.13 -21.79
CA GLU A 43 -15.63 6.20 -20.80
C GLU A 43 -15.77 5.74 -19.33
N ALA A 44 -16.74 4.87 -19.05
CA ALA A 44 -16.92 4.29 -17.72
C ALA A 44 -15.72 3.42 -17.29
N SER A 45 -15.06 2.74 -18.22
CA SER A 45 -13.81 2.03 -17.93
C SER A 45 -12.65 2.98 -17.66
N SER A 46 -12.59 4.13 -18.32
CA SER A 46 -11.52 5.11 -18.08
C SER A 46 -11.55 5.67 -16.65
N GLN A 47 -12.73 5.98 -16.11
CA GLN A 47 -12.88 6.48 -14.74
C GLN A 47 -12.49 5.43 -13.68
N VAL A 48 -12.89 4.17 -13.90
CA VAL A 48 -12.51 3.03 -13.03
C VAL A 48 -11.00 2.77 -13.07
N LEU A 49 -10.38 2.91 -14.24
CA LEU A 49 -8.93 2.73 -14.41
C LEU A 49 -8.12 3.88 -13.79
N LYS A 50 -8.61 5.12 -13.88
CA LYS A 50 -8.04 6.27 -13.15
C LYS A 50 -8.12 6.07 -11.64
N LEU A 51 -9.26 5.63 -11.13
CA LEU A 51 -9.45 5.32 -9.72
C LEU A 51 -8.45 4.23 -9.27
N GLY A 52 -8.37 3.11 -10.00
CA GLY A 52 -7.42 2.03 -9.70
C GLY A 52 -5.96 2.50 -9.73
N PHE A 53 -5.61 3.38 -10.67
CA PHE A 53 -4.29 4.01 -10.72
C PHE A 53 -4.02 4.85 -9.46
N VAL A 54 -4.88 5.80 -9.12
CA VAL A 54 -4.67 6.65 -7.94
C VAL A 54 -4.67 5.81 -6.65
N ALA A 55 -5.57 4.84 -6.52
CA ALA A 55 -5.62 3.93 -5.38
C ALA A 55 -4.32 3.13 -5.22
N SER A 56 -3.72 2.66 -6.33
CA SER A 56 -2.45 1.94 -6.31
C SER A 56 -1.31 2.81 -5.76
N PHE A 57 -1.24 4.08 -6.16
CA PHE A 57 -0.26 5.05 -5.68
C PHE A 57 -0.51 5.46 -4.23
N CYS A 58 -1.77 5.70 -3.84
CA CYS A 58 -2.15 5.96 -2.44
C CYS A 58 -1.70 4.80 -1.53
N THR A 59 -1.96 3.56 -1.96
CA THR A 59 -1.57 2.35 -1.23
C THR A 59 -0.07 2.27 -1.08
N LYS A 60 0.68 2.38 -2.17
CA LYS A 60 2.15 2.28 -2.10
C LYS A 60 2.78 3.42 -1.29
N LEU A 61 2.28 4.63 -1.45
CA LEU A 61 2.80 5.77 -0.69
C LEU A 61 2.51 5.60 0.80
N SER A 62 1.29 5.18 1.16
CA SER A 62 0.90 4.95 2.55
C SER A 62 1.70 3.82 3.20
N ASP A 63 1.85 2.66 2.55
CA ASP A 63 2.72 1.57 3.03
C ASP A 63 4.15 2.08 3.25
N THR A 64 4.70 2.78 2.25
CA THR A 64 6.09 3.23 2.29
C THR A 64 6.34 4.22 3.43
N VAL A 65 5.49 5.23 3.55
CA VAL A 65 5.64 6.22 4.61
C VAL A 65 5.37 5.58 5.97
N SER A 66 4.37 4.71 6.09
CA SER A 66 4.04 4.02 7.34
C SER A 66 5.20 3.14 7.83
N SER A 67 5.79 2.34 6.95
CA SER A 67 6.90 1.46 7.30
C SER A 67 8.20 2.23 7.59
N GLU A 68 8.53 3.28 6.83
CA GLU A 68 9.73 4.08 7.06
C GLU A 68 9.63 4.94 8.33
N ILE A 69 8.50 5.62 8.54
CA ILE A 69 8.26 6.41 9.75
C ILE A 69 8.10 5.50 10.97
N GLY A 70 7.44 4.36 10.84
CA GLY A 70 7.31 3.39 11.92
C GLY A 70 8.67 2.80 12.34
N LYS A 71 9.55 2.47 11.39
CA LYS A 71 10.91 1.99 11.68
C LYS A 71 11.76 3.09 12.32
N ALA A 72 11.67 4.34 11.85
CA ALA A 72 12.48 5.46 12.33
C ALA A 72 12.01 6.00 13.70
N TYR A 73 10.70 6.19 13.88
CA TYR A 73 10.12 6.94 15.00
C TYR A 73 9.17 6.14 15.88
N GLY A 74 8.70 4.95 15.46
CA GLY A 74 7.64 4.20 16.14
C GLY A 74 8.01 3.76 17.55
N LYS A 75 7.47 4.39 18.60
CA LYS A 75 7.85 4.09 19.99
C LYS A 75 7.48 2.67 20.40
N THR A 76 6.30 2.21 19.98
CA THR A 76 5.80 0.87 20.26
C THR A 76 5.22 0.27 18.98
N THR A 77 5.72 -0.90 18.61
CA THR A 77 5.29 -1.68 17.45
C THR A 77 4.51 -2.89 17.91
N TYR A 78 3.38 -3.16 17.25
CA TYR A 78 2.45 -4.24 17.57
C TYR A 78 2.26 -5.14 16.37
N LEU A 79 2.09 -6.44 16.62
CA LEU A 79 1.71 -7.38 15.57
C LEU A 79 0.19 -7.33 15.35
N VAL A 80 -0.27 -7.10 14.11
CA VAL A 80 -1.72 -6.92 13.83
C VAL A 80 -2.55 -8.15 14.21
N THR A 81 -1.95 -9.35 14.11
CA THR A 81 -2.65 -10.62 14.37
C THR A 81 -2.80 -10.96 15.86
N THR A 82 -1.83 -10.57 16.69
CA THR A 82 -1.80 -10.97 18.12
C THR A 82 -1.86 -9.79 19.09
N LEU A 83 -1.76 -8.56 18.57
CA LEU A 83 -1.65 -7.31 19.33
C LEU A 83 -0.52 -7.31 20.36
N LYS A 84 0.45 -8.21 20.21
CA LYS A 84 1.65 -8.28 21.06
C LYS A 84 2.64 -7.23 20.63
N VAL A 85 3.32 -6.64 21.60
CA VAL A 85 4.45 -5.73 21.36
C VAL A 85 5.61 -6.56 20.80
N VAL A 86 6.10 -6.16 19.65
CA VAL A 86 7.22 -6.80 18.94
C VAL A 86 8.33 -5.78 18.67
N PRO A 87 9.58 -6.21 18.47
CA PRO A 87 10.66 -5.32 18.09
C PRO A 87 10.37 -4.54 16.81
N ARG A 88 11.01 -3.36 16.67
CA ARG A 88 10.89 -2.58 15.44
C ARG A 88 11.46 -3.37 14.26
N GLY A 89 10.76 -3.32 13.13
CA GLY A 89 11.18 -3.99 11.90
C GLY A 89 10.80 -5.48 11.80
N THR A 90 10.06 -6.01 12.77
CA THR A 90 9.36 -7.30 12.61
C THR A 90 8.37 -7.20 11.44
N GLU A 91 8.33 -8.24 10.60
CA GLU A 91 7.43 -8.28 9.45
C GLU A 91 5.96 -8.29 9.90
N GLY A 92 5.15 -7.43 9.28
CA GLY A 92 3.75 -7.22 9.67
C GLY A 92 3.53 -6.46 10.99
N ALA A 93 4.59 -5.88 11.57
CA ALA A 93 4.46 -5.01 12.73
C ALA A 93 4.01 -3.59 12.34
N VAL A 94 3.09 -3.04 13.12
CA VAL A 94 2.49 -1.71 12.91
C VAL A 94 2.77 -0.83 14.12
N SER A 95 3.03 0.45 13.87
CA SER A 95 3.20 1.48 14.91
C SER A 95 2.19 2.59 14.70
N VAL A 96 1.79 3.26 15.79
CA VAL A 96 0.84 4.37 15.73
C VAL A 96 1.39 5.52 14.89
N GLU A 97 2.66 5.86 15.09
CA GLU A 97 3.34 6.93 14.34
C GLU A 97 3.42 6.61 12.85
N GLY A 98 3.73 5.35 12.50
CA GLY A 98 3.71 4.88 11.12
C GLY A 98 2.31 4.98 10.50
N THR A 99 1.29 4.46 11.17
CA THR A 99 -0.09 4.49 10.68
C THR A 99 -0.58 5.91 10.42
N ILE A 100 -0.33 6.85 11.34
CA ILE A 100 -0.71 8.26 11.16
C ILE A 100 0.02 8.86 9.96
N ALA A 101 1.33 8.62 9.82
CA ALA A 101 2.09 9.15 8.71
C ALA A 101 1.66 8.56 7.35
N GLY A 102 1.36 7.26 7.30
CA GLY A 102 0.83 6.60 6.10
C GLY A 102 -0.54 7.13 5.70
N PHE A 103 -1.43 7.31 6.68
CA PHE A 103 -2.74 7.93 6.47
C PHE A 103 -2.61 9.35 5.91
N LEU A 104 -1.75 10.19 6.50
CA LEU A 104 -1.51 11.55 6.00
C LEU A 104 -0.94 11.54 4.58
N ALA A 105 -0.03 10.62 4.27
CA ALA A 105 0.57 10.52 2.94
C ALA A 105 -0.45 10.16 1.85
N SER A 106 -1.28 9.13 2.10
CA SER A 106 -2.37 8.76 1.18
C SER A 106 -3.44 9.84 1.10
N PHE A 107 -3.77 10.51 2.20
CA PHE A 107 -4.70 11.65 2.21
C PHE A 107 -4.21 12.79 1.32
N LEU A 108 -2.92 13.18 1.42
CA LEU A 108 -2.36 14.24 0.59
C LEU A 108 -2.40 13.88 -0.91
N LEU A 109 -2.12 12.62 -1.26
CA LEU A 109 -2.17 12.17 -2.65
C LEU A 109 -3.61 12.13 -3.19
N ALA A 110 -4.56 11.60 -2.40
CA ALA A 110 -5.98 11.59 -2.73
C ALA A 110 -6.54 13.02 -2.85
N PHE A 111 -6.17 13.92 -1.94
CA PHE A 111 -6.55 15.33 -2.00
C PHE A 111 -5.98 16.02 -3.25
N GLY A 112 -4.72 15.77 -3.57
CA GLY A 112 -4.09 16.27 -4.80
C GLY A 112 -4.85 15.83 -6.06
N SER A 113 -5.27 14.56 -6.13
CA SER A 113 -6.06 14.06 -7.25
C SER A 113 -7.42 14.75 -7.40
N CYS A 114 -8.03 15.16 -6.28
CA CYS A 114 -9.27 15.93 -6.26
C CYS A 114 -9.07 17.38 -6.75
N VAL A 115 -7.99 18.04 -6.31
CA VAL A 115 -7.67 19.42 -6.72
C VAL A 115 -7.32 19.50 -8.21
N MET A 116 -6.68 18.47 -8.75
CA MET A 116 -6.37 18.37 -10.18
C MET A 116 -7.59 18.04 -11.05
N GLY A 117 -8.73 17.69 -10.44
CA GLY A 117 -9.93 17.30 -11.17
C GLY A 117 -9.85 15.90 -11.82
N GLU A 118 -8.90 15.06 -11.40
CA GLU A 118 -8.77 13.69 -11.90
C GLU A 118 -9.79 12.74 -11.27
N LEU A 119 -10.12 12.98 -10.00
CA LEU A 119 -11.13 12.25 -9.23
C LEU A 119 -12.06 13.24 -8.51
N GLY A 120 -13.32 12.87 -8.34
CA GLY A 120 -14.25 13.52 -7.44
C GLY A 120 -13.94 13.23 -5.97
N ALA A 121 -14.54 14.00 -5.06
CA ALA A 121 -14.30 13.88 -3.63
C ALA A 121 -14.65 12.48 -3.07
N ALA A 122 -15.73 11.87 -3.57
CA ALA A 122 -16.15 10.53 -3.16
C ALA A 122 -15.14 9.44 -3.59
N GLU A 123 -14.57 9.56 -4.80
CA GLU A 123 -13.56 8.65 -5.34
C GLU A 123 -12.23 8.78 -4.59
N ALA A 124 -11.83 10.00 -4.25
CA ALA A 124 -10.67 10.26 -3.41
C ALA A 124 -10.81 9.61 -2.02
N ILE A 125 -12.02 9.68 -1.42
CA ILE A 125 -12.33 9.00 -0.15
C ILE A 125 -12.25 7.47 -0.32
N ILE A 126 -12.77 6.92 -1.43
CA ILE A 126 -12.66 5.49 -1.74
C ILE A 126 -11.20 5.07 -1.85
N CYS A 127 -10.35 5.80 -2.58
CA CYS A 127 -8.91 5.53 -2.68
C CYS A 127 -8.23 5.55 -1.30
N LEU A 128 -8.59 6.52 -0.45
CA LEU A 128 -8.06 6.61 0.91
C LEU A 128 -8.44 5.38 1.73
N ILE A 129 -9.72 5.02 1.79
CA ILE A 129 -10.21 3.86 2.57
C ILE A 129 -9.60 2.56 2.03
N ALA A 130 -9.62 2.36 0.72
CA ALA A 130 -9.06 1.17 0.06
C ALA A 130 -7.57 1.01 0.39
N SER A 131 -6.79 2.10 0.39
CA SER A 131 -5.37 2.07 0.74
C SER A 131 -5.12 1.63 2.18
N GLN A 132 -5.97 2.07 3.13
CA GLN A 132 -5.83 1.68 4.52
C GLN A 132 -6.19 0.21 4.75
N ILE A 133 -7.26 -0.27 4.11
CA ILE A 133 -7.65 -1.68 4.17
C ILE A 133 -6.53 -2.56 3.59
N ALA A 134 -5.96 -2.16 2.46
CA ALA A 134 -4.88 -2.90 1.81
C ALA A 134 -3.63 -3.00 2.72
N ASN A 135 -3.20 -1.89 3.34
CA ASN A 135 -2.04 -1.88 4.25
C ASN A 135 -2.26 -2.74 5.51
N VAL A 136 -3.48 -2.77 6.03
CA VAL A 136 -3.84 -3.70 7.13
C VAL A 136 -3.75 -5.14 6.64
N GLY A 137 -4.27 -5.43 5.45
CA GLY A 137 -4.15 -6.74 4.80
C GLY A 137 -2.70 -7.17 4.61
N GLU A 138 -1.83 -6.27 4.16
CA GLU A 138 -0.38 -6.50 4.06
C GLU A 138 0.23 -6.87 5.42
N SER A 139 -0.12 -6.11 6.46
CA SER A 139 0.40 -6.36 7.81
C SER A 139 -0.04 -7.71 8.35
N ILE A 140 -1.27 -8.15 8.03
CA ILE A 140 -1.78 -9.49 8.37
C ILE A 140 -1.01 -10.57 7.60
N ILE A 141 -0.79 -10.39 6.29
CA ILE A 141 -0.03 -11.32 5.45
C ILE A 141 1.40 -11.44 5.98
N GLY A 142 2.04 -10.32 6.30
CA GLY A 142 3.39 -10.28 6.87
C GLY A 142 3.46 -11.05 8.19
N ALA A 143 2.58 -10.71 9.13
CA ALA A 143 2.54 -11.33 10.45
C ALA A 143 2.16 -12.82 10.43
N ALA A 144 1.35 -13.27 9.46
CA ALA A 144 0.83 -14.63 9.41
C ALA A 144 1.69 -15.58 8.56
N LEU A 145 2.38 -15.07 7.53
CA LEU A 145 2.98 -15.90 6.48
C LEU A 145 4.48 -15.68 6.26
N GLN A 146 5.04 -14.47 6.42
CA GLN A 146 6.44 -14.20 6.02
C GLN A 146 7.51 -14.91 6.89
N GLU A 147 7.16 -15.35 8.09
CA GLU A 147 8.06 -16.10 8.98
C GLU A 147 7.77 -17.61 9.03
N LYS A 148 6.76 -18.11 8.29
CA LYS A 148 6.41 -19.53 8.30
C LYS A 148 7.26 -20.35 7.33
N GLU A 149 7.71 -21.51 7.80
CA GLU A 149 8.31 -22.54 6.95
C GLU A 149 7.33 -22.94 5.83
N GLY A 150 7.75 -22.82 4.57
CA GLY A 150 6.93 -23.02 3.37
C GLY A 150 6.59 -21.74 2.58
N PHE A 151 6.61 -20.58 3.23
CA PHE A 151 6.32 -19.28 2.57
C PHE A 151 7.58 -18.42 2.35
N GLN A 152 8.76 -19.04 2.27
CA GLN A 152 10.03 -18.33 2.06
C GLN A 152 10.11 -17.58 0.72
N TRP A 153 9.25 -17.93 -0.25
CA TRP A 153 9.07 -17.22 -1.51
C TRP A 153 8.31 -15.89 -1.36
N LEU A 154 7.54 -15.74 -0.27
CA LEU A 154 6.75 -14.56 0.06
C LEU A 154 7.64 -13.47 0.69
N ASN A 155 8.51 -12.90 -0.12
CA ASN A 155 9.37 -11.79 0.32
C ASN A 155 8.60 -10.45 0.36
N ASN A 156 9.24 -9.40 0.88
CA ASN A 156 8.64 -8.07 0.96
C ASN A 156 8.26 -7.50 -0.40
N ASP A 157 8.97 -7.84 -1.47
CA ASP A 157 8.64 -7.36 -2.82
C ASP A 157 7.31 -7.96 -3.30
N VAL A 158 7.08 -9.25 -3.07
CA VAL A 158 5.83 -9.94 -3.44
C VAL A 158 4.65 -9.45 -2.60
N VAL A 159 4.84 -9.31 -1.30
CA VAL A 159 3.79 -8.80 -0.39
C VAL A 159 3.38 -7.38 -0.75
N ASN A 160 4.34 -6.54 -1.14
CA ASN A 160 4.08 -5.20 -1.67
C ASN A 160 3.24 -5.19 -2.95
N ILE A 161 3.55 -6.09 -3.89
CA ILE A 161 2.78 -6.24 -5.14
C ILE A 161 1.34 -6.65 -4.82
N ILE A 162 1.17 -7.60 -3.91
CA ILE A 162 -0.16 -8.04 -3.45
C ILE A 162 -0.90 -6.87 -2.79
N ASN A 163 -0.27 -6.12 -1.89
CA ASN A 163 -0.87 -4.99 -1.20
C ASN A 163 -1.41 -3.93 -2.19
N ILE A 164 -0.58 -3.49 -3.13
CA ILE A 164 -1.00 -2.50 -4.12
C ILE A 164 -2.15 -3.00 -4.99
N SER A 165 -2.08 -4.27 -5.40
CA SER A 165 -3.14 -4.91 -6.19
C SER A 165 -4.45 -4.96 -5.40
N MET A 166 -4.40 -5.31 -4.11
CA MET A 166 -5.55 -5.27 -3.21
C MET A 166 -6.12 -3.86 -3.12
N GLY A 167 -5.29 -2.83 -2.94
CA GLY A 167 -5.73 -1.44 -2.87
C GLY A 167 -6.49 -0.98 -4.12
N SER A 168 -5.97 -1.31 -5.31
CA SER A 168 -6.65 -1.01 -6.59
C SER A 168 -7.97 -1.77 -6.73
N ILE A 169 -7.97 -3.09 -6.48
CA ILE A 169 -9.18 -3.93 -6.60
C ILE A 169 -10.26 -3.49 -5.61
N ILE A 170 -9.91 -3.22 -4.35
CA ILE A 170 -10.86 -2.77 -3.32
C ILE A 170 -11.48 -1.43 -3.74
N ALA A 171 -10.68 -0.49 -4.23
CA ALA A 171 -11.20 0.80 -4.70
C ALA A 171 -12.21 0.62 -5.85
N VAL A 172 -11.87 -0.20 -6.86
CA VAL A 172 -12.76 -0.49 -7.99
C VAL A 172 -14.07 -1.15 -7.52
N LEU A 173 -13.99 -2.14 -6.61
CA LEU A 173 -15.18 -2.79 -6.06
C LEU A 173 -16.05 -1.81 -5.26
N MET A 174 -15.44 -0.96 -4.43
CA MET A 174 -16.17 0.06 -3.68
C MET A 174 -16.87 1.05 -4.61
N GLN A 175 -16.20 1.52 -5.66
CA GLN A 175 -16.80 2.40 -6.67
C GLN A 175 -18.01 1.74 -7.33
N GLN A 176 -17.88 0.47 -7.72
CA GLN A 176 -18.98 -0.27 -8.34
C GLN A 176 -20.17 -0.50 -7.39
N VAL A 177 -19.94 -0.58 -6.08
CA VAL A 177 -21.04 -0.71 -5.11
C VAL A 177 -21.71 0.64 -4.85
N VAL A 178 -20.93 1.72 -4.78
CA VAL A 178 -21.43 3.06 -4.41
C VAL A 178 -22.16 3.75 -5.56
N PHE A 179 -21.69 3.61 -6.80
CA PHE A 179 -22.19 4.38 -7.95
C PHE A 179 -23.05 3.58 -8.93
N ARG A 180 -23.32 2.31 -8.64
CA ARG A 180 -24.17 1.44 -9.47
C ARG A 180 -25.60 1.31 -8.92
N ASN A 181 -25.94 2.07 -7.88
CA ASN A 181 -27.27 2.30 -7.34
C ASN A 181 -27.79 3.67 -7.78
#